data_AF-A0A9E4QNK8-F1
#
_entry.id   AF-A0A9E4QNK8-F1
#
_cell.length_a   1.000
_cell.length_b   1.000
_cell.length_c   1.000
_cell.angle_alpha   90.00
_cell.angle_beta   90.00
_cell.angle_gamma   90.00
#
_symmetry.space_group_name_H-M   'P 1'
#
loop_
_entity.id
_entity.type
_entity.pdbx_description
1 polymer ?
#
loop_
_entity_poly.entity_id
_entity_poly.type
_entity_poly.pdbx_seq_one_letter_code
_entity_poly.pdbx_strand_id
1 'polypeptide(L)'
;MDAEIVILRLLHIVPGVIWVGSAVFLAFVLQPALAKTGPPHSGALMTNMVKPLSILLHSTAWLTMVVGVIMAFRVRDPLFDFLWSTNWGTMIWLGFLFAVVGYAIGTSGSLSSMKVLNIGRSLAGQPPSAEQAADIGALQKRAMLLTKIAALLVVAAVVTMALAQHV
;
A
#
# COMPACT_ATOMS: atom_id res chain seq x y z
N MET A 1 -1.41 -16.28 27.34
CA MET A 1 -1.33 -16.10 25.87
C MET A 1 -0.40 -17.16 25.36
N ASP A 2 -0.86 -17.98 24.44
CA ASP A 2 -0.01 -19.00 23.81
C ASP A 2 1.09 -18.32 22.98
N ALA A 3 2.31 -18.85 23.08
CA ALA A 3 3.47 -18.29 22.38
C ALA A 3 3.23 -18.18 20.86
N GLU A 4 2.46 -19.11 20.30
CA GLU A 4 2.00 -19.09 18.90
C GLU A 4 1.28 -17.78 18.55
N ILE A 5 0.28 -17.38 19.33
CA ILE A 5 -0.51 -16.17 19.07
C ILE A 5 0.34 -14.91 19.20
N VAL A 6 1.28 -14.88 20.15
CA VAL A 6 2.21 -13.77 20.29
C VAL A 6 3.09 -13.64 19.04
N ILE A 7 3.63 -14.74 18.55
CA ILE A 7 4.46 -14.77 17.33
C ILE A 7 3.64 -14.33 16.11
N LEU A 8 2.44 -14.86 15.93
CA LEU A 8 1.56 -14.48 14.82
C LEU A 8 1.21 -12.98 14.83
N ARG A 9 0.95 -12.41 16.02
CA ARG A 9 0.73 -10.97 16.17
C ARG A 9 1.95 -10.15 15.75
N LEU A 10 3.15 -10.53 16.17
CA LEU A 10 4.37 -9.83 15.77
C LEU A 10 4.61 -9.91 14.26
N LEU A 11 4.42 -11.09 13.67
CA LEU A 11 4.57 -11.31 12.24
C LEU A 11 3.48 -10.61 11.39
N HIS A 12 2.34 -10.27 11.99
CA HIS A 12 1.30 -9.48 11.33
C HIS A 12 1.54 -7.97 11.49
N ILE A 13 1.74 -7.51 12.73
CA ILE A 13 1.76 -6.09 13.09
C ILE A 13 3.03 -5.40 12.59
N VAL A 14 4.21 -6.01 12.79
CA VAL A 14 5.49 -5.35 12.44
C VAL A 14 5.57 -5.08 10.92
N PRO A 15 5.31 -6.05 10.03
CA PRO A 15 5.22 -5.78 8.59
C PRO A 15 4.09 -4.81 8.25
N GLY A 16 2.96 -4.89 8.95
CA GLY A 16 1.82 -3.99 8.74
C GLY A 16 2.17 -2.53 8.99
N VAL A 17 2.90 -2.23 10.07
CA VAL A 17 3.39 -0.88 10.38
C VAL A 17 4.34 -0.37 9.29
N ILE A 18 5.26 -1.22 8.82
CA ILE A 18 6.18 -0.85 7.73
C ILE A 18 5.40 -0.55 6.44
N TRP A 19 4.47 -1.42 6.07
CA TRP A 19 3.66 -1.26 4.86
C TRP A 19 2.80 0.02 4.91
N VAL A 20 1.97 0.16 5.94
CA VAL A 20 1.04 1.29 6.08
C VAL A 20 1.79 2.60 6.23
N GLY A 21 2.83 2.63 7.07
CA GLY A 21 3.68 3.80 7.25
C GLY A 21 4.36 4.23 5.95
N SER A 22 4.89 3.28 5.18
CA SER A 22 5.50 3.56 3.87
C SER A 22 4.46 4.07 2.86
N ALA A 23 3.26 3.49 2.83
CA ALA A 23 2.18 3.93 1.93
C ALA A 23 1.77 5.39 2.20
N VAL A 24 1.61 5.75 3.49
CA VAL A 24 1.31 7.13 3.91
C VAL A 24 2.45 8.06 3.56
N PHE A 25 3.69 7.70 3.89
CA PHE A 25 4.87 8.50 3.56
C PHE A 25 4.97 8.76 2.05
N LEU A 26 4.75 7.75 1.22
CA LEU A 26 4.82 7.88 -0.22
C LEU A 26 3.74 8.80 -0.77
N ALA A 27 2.49 8.59 -0.36
CA ALA A 27 1.34 9.31 -0.90
C ALA A 27 1.31 10.79 -0.50
N PHE A 28 1.71 11.10 0.74
CA PHE A 28 1.52 12.43 1.32
C PHE A 28 2.82 13.22 1.46
N VAL A 29 3.99 12.58 1.44
CA VAL A 29 5.28 13.25 1.62
C VAL A 29 6.15 13.12 0.37
N LEU A 30 6.53 11.90 0.00
CA LEU A 30 7.54 11.69 -1.05
C LEU A 30 7.02 12.10 -2.43
N GLN A 31 5.84 11.65 -2.85
CA GLN A 31 5.32 11.97 -4.18
C GLN A 31 5.08 13.47 -4.39
N PRO A 32 4.42 14.20 -3.45
CA PRO A 32 4.31 15.65 -3.58
C PRO A 32 5.66 16.37 -3.63
N ALA A 33 6.64 15.92 -2.85
CA ALA A 33 7.98 16.50 -2.88
C ALA A 33 8.67 16.28 -4.24
N LEU A 34 8.64 15.05 -4.76
CA LEU A 34 9.21 14.72 -6.07
C LEU A 34 8.56 15.51 -7.21
N ALA A 35 7.24 15.70 -7.16
CA ALA A 35 6.50 16.48 -8.14
C ALA A 35 6.93 17.95 -8.16
N LYS A 36 7.19 18.54 -6.98
CA LYS A 36 7.70 19.91 -6.85
C LYS A 36 9.17 20.04 -7.28
N THR A 37 9.99 19.05 -6.94
CA THR A 37 11.42 19.05 -7.29
C THR A 37 11.64 18.98 -8.80
N GLY A 38 10.85 18.16 -9.51
CA GLY A 38 10.92 18.02 -10.96
C GLY A 38 12.26 17.43 -11.47
N PRO A 39 12.38 17.27 -12.81
CA PRO A 39 13.62 16.86 -13.45
C PRO A 39 14.75 17.88 -13.25
N PRO A 40 16.03 17.46 -13.21
CA PRO A 40 16.50 16.07 -13.34
C PRO A 40 16.51 15.28 -12.01
N HIS A 41 16.42 15.98 -10.87
CA HIS A 41 16.66 15.40 -9.55
C HIS A 41 15.62 14.32 -9.17
N SER A 42 14.34 14.54 -9.48
CA SER A 42 13.28 13.59 -9.15
C SER A 42 13.42 12.25 -9.88
N GLY A 43 13.87 12.27 -11.14
CA GLY A 43 14.07 11.06 -11.96
C GLY A 43 15.27 10.23 -11.49
N ALA A 44 16.36 10.89 -11.10
CA ALA A 44 17.55 10.22 -10.58
C ALA A 44 17.25 9.47 -9.27
N LEU A 45 16.52 10.11 -8.35
CA LEU A 45 16.10 9.49 -7.10
C LEU A 45 15.19 8.28 -7.35
N MET A 46 14.16 8.43 -8.19
CA MET A 46 13.21 7.37 -8.47
C MET A 46 13.85 6.15 -9.15
N THR A 47 14.85 6.36 -10.00
CA THR A 47 15.55 5.25 -10.69
C THR A 47 16.18 4.27 -9.71
N ASN A 48 16.74 4.75 -8.61
CA ASN A 48 17.37 3.91 -7.59
C ASN A 48 16.40 3.44 -6.51
N MET A 49 15.30 4.17 -6.26
CA MET A 49 14.35 3.83 -5.20
C MET A 49 13.28 2.83 -5.62
N VAL A 50 12.84 2.80 -6.88
CA VAL A 50 11.64 2.06 -7.29
C VAL A 50 11.70 0.57 -6.95
N LYS A 51 12.83 -0.09 -7.26
CA LYS A 51 13.00 -1.53 -7.01
C LYS A 51 12.97 -1.86 -5.50
N PRO A 52 13.83 -1.28 -4.64
CA PRO A 52 13.80 -1.59 -3.22
C PRO A 52 12.47 -1.22 -2.55
N LEU A 53 11.87 -0.10 -2.95
CA LEU A 53 10.58 0.35 -2.43
C LEU A 53 9.44 -0.62 -2.80
N SER A 54 9.44 -1.13 -4.04
CA SER A 54 8.51 -2.15 -4.51
C SER A 54 8.66 -3.45 -3.72
N ILE A 55 9.90 -3.94 -3.56
CA ILE A 55 10.19 -5.14 -2.76
C ILE A 55 9.67 -4.96 -1.32
N LEU A 56 9.99 -3.82 -0.68
CA LEU A 56 9.58 -3.54 0.69
C LEU A 56 8.05 -3.53 0.83
N LEU A 57 7.34 -2.75 0.02
CA LEU A 57 5.89 -2.62 0.09
C LEU A 57 5.17 -3.93 -0.18
N HIS A 58 5.53 -4.64 -1.25
CA HIS A 58 4.85 -5.87 -1.61
C HIS A 58 5.12 -6.98 -0.59
N SER A 59 6.39 -7.18 -0.19
CA SER A 59 6.72 -8.23 0.79
C SER A 59 6.04 -8.00 2.14
N THR A 60 6.05 -6.77 2.64
CA THR A 60 5.43 -6.44 3.93
C THR A 60 3.90 -6.49 3.86
N ALA A 61 3.29 -6.06 2.75
CA ALA A 61 1.84 -6.19 2.55
C ALA A 61 1.38 -7.65 2.54
N TRP A 62 2.05 -8.50 1.74
CA TRP A 62 1.72 -9.92 1.65
C TRP A 62 1.91 -10.63 2.99
N LEU A 63 3.03 -10.38 3.67
CA LEU A 63 3.29 -10.96 4.98
C LEU A 63 2.20 -10.57 5.99
N THR A 64 1.82 -9.29 6.02
CA THR A 64 0.73 -8.78 6.87
C THR A 64 -0.58 -9.50 6.58
N MET A 65 -1.01 -9.52 5.32
CA MET A 65 -2.32 -10.09 4.94
C MET A 65 -2.37 -11.60 5.18
N VAL A 66 -1.34 -12.34 4.77
CA VAL A 66 -1.30 -13.80 4.92
C VAL A 66 -1.27 -14.19 6.40
N VAL A 67 -0.39 -13.58 7.19
CA VAL A 67 -0.31 -13.87 8.63
C VAL A 67 -1.60 -13.44 9.34
N GLY A 68 -2.22 -12.34 8.92
CA GLY A 68 -3.50 -11.88 9.46
C GLY A 68 -4.62 -12.90 9.25
N VAL A 69 -4.71 -13.48 8.05
CA VAL A 69 -5.68 -14.55 7.76
C VAL A 69 -5.39 -15.79 8.61
N ILE A 70 -4.14 -16.24 8.68
CA ILE A 70 -3.75 -17.39 9.53
C ILE A 70 -4.14 -17.13 10.99
N MET A 71 -3.83 -15.94 11.51
CA MET A 71 -4.15 -15.54 12.87
C MET A 71 -5.66 -15.51 13.13
N ALA A 72 -6.48 -15.08 12.17
CA ALA A 72 -7.94 -15.08 12.32
C ALA A 72 -8.48 -16.50 12.61
N PHE A 73 -8.01 -17.51 11.87
CA PHE A 73 -8.37 -18.92 12.10
C PHE A 73 -7.85 -19.49 13.42
N ARG A 74 -6.83 -18.87 14.04
CA ARG A 74 -6.27 -19.32 15.32
C ARG A 74 -6.92 -18.66 16.53
N VAL A 75 -7.50 -17.48 16.36
CA VAL A 75 -8.13 -16.71 17.46
C VAL A 75 -9.60 -17.09 17.67
N ARG A 76 -10.30 -17.56 16.63
CA ARG A 76 -11.73 -17.95 16.70
C ARG A 76 -11.97 -19.25 15.97
N ASP A 77 -12.77 -20.13 16.60
CA ASP A 77 -13.22 -21.39 16.04
C ASP A 77 -14.70 -21.63 16.43
N PRO A 78 -15.63 -21.81 15.48
CA PRO A 78 -15.46 -21.70 14.02
C PRO A 78 -15.40 -20.24 13.56
N LEU A 79 -14.34 -19.85 12.83
CA LEU A 79 -14.11 -18.48 12.40
C LEU A 79 -15.31 -17.84 11.65
N PHE A 80 -15.91 -18.58 10.73
CA PHE A 80 -16.94 -18.03 9.84
C PHE A 80 -18.22 -17.61 10.56
N ASP A 81 -18.58 -18.30 11.64
CA ASP A 81 -19.73 -17.91 12.45
C ASP A 81 -19.45 -16.57 13.13
N PHE A 82 -18.25 -16.40 13.70
CA PHE A 82 -17.85 -15.15 14.34
C PHE A 82 -17.76 -13.97 13.35
N LEU A 83 -17.25 -14.21 12.14
CA LEU A 83 -17.14 -13.18 11.10
C LEU A 83 -18.49 -12.53 10.75
N TRP A 84 -19.58 -13.32 10.81
CA TRP A 84 -20.91 -12.85 10.39
C TRP A 84 -21.88 -12.56 11.53
N SER A 85 -21.56 -12.95 12.76
CA SER A 85 -22.46 -12.79 13.92
C SER A 85 -21.98 -11.77 14.95
N THR A 86 -20.75 -11.23 14.83
CA THR A 86 -20.15 -10.38 15.86
C THR A 86 -19.65 -9.04 15.33
N ASN A 87 -19.63 -8.03 16.21
CA ASN A 87 -19.01 -6.73 15.94
C ASN A 87 -17.50 -6.89 15.66
N TRP A 88 -16.81 -7.71 16.45
CA TRP A 88 -15.43 -8.12 16.19
C TRP A 88 -15.25 -8.64 14.76
N GLY A 89 -16.08 -9.59 14.34
CA GLY A 89 -16.03 -10.22 13.02
C GLY A 89 -16.22 -9.23 11.88
N THR A 90 -17.20 -8.33 12.03
CA THR A 90 -17.47 -7.25 11.08
C THR A 90 -16.25 -6.34 10.92
N MET A 91 -15.61 -5.94 12.02
CA MET A 91 -14.42 -5.09 12.00
C MET A 91 -13.20 -5.79 11.39
N ILE A 92 -13.01 -7.09 11.64
CA ILE A 92 -11.94 -7.89 11.05
C ILE A 92 -12.13 -8.03 9.54
N TRP A 93 -13.33 -8.39 9.08
CA TRP A 93 -13.60 -8.51 7.64
C TRP A 93 -13.48 -7.17 6.91
N LEU A 94 -14.04 -6.08 7.46
CA LEU A 94 -13.90 -4.75 6.87
C LEU A 94 -12.44 -4.31 6.80
N GLY A 95 -11.66 -4.57 7.85
CA GLY A 95 -10.23 -4.28 7.83
C GLY A 95 -9.49 -5.04 6.74
N PHE A 96 -9.79 -6.34 6.59
CA PHE A 96 -9.21 -7.15 5.52
C PHE A 96 -9.62 -6.66 4.12
N LEU A 97 -10.90 -6.31 3.92
CA LEU A 97 -11.40 -5.75 2.68
C LEU A 97 -10.67 -4.45 2.32
N PHE A 98 -10.53 -3.52 3.25
CA PHE A 98 -9.81 -2.27 3.03
C PHE A 98 -8.34 -2.50 2.71
N ALA A 99 -7.68 -3.45 3.38
CA ALA A 99 -6.29 -3.81 3.09
C ALA A 99 -6.12 -4.36 1.65
N VAL A 100 -6.98 -5.28 1.24
CA VAL A 100 -6.93 -5.90 -0.11
C VAL A 100 -7.23 -4.86 -1.20
N VAL A 101 -8.30 -4.07 -1.04
CA VAL A 101 -8.67 -3.03 -2.01
C VAL A 101 -7.60 -1.94 -2.06
N GLY A 102 -7.09 -1.52 -0.89
CA GLY A 102 -5.99 -0.56 -0.79
C GLY A 102 -4.73 -1.05 -1.51
N TYR A 103 -4.35 -2.31 -1.31
CA TYR A 103 -3.23 -2.93 -2.01
C TYR A 103 -3.41 -2.95 -3.54
N ALA A 104 -4.59 -3.34 -4.03
CA ALA A 104 -4.89 -3.39 -5.46
C ALA A 104 -4.85 -2.00 -6.12
N ILE A 105 -5.45 -1.00 -5.47
CA ILE A 105 -5.44 0.40 -5.93
C ILE A 105 -4.02 0.96 -5.91
N GLY A 106 -3.26 0.71 -4.83
CA GLY A 106 -1.88 1.17 -4.68
C GLY A 106 -0.97 0.58 -5.77
N THR A 107 -1.13 -0.70 -6.06
CA THR A 107 -0.43 -1.38 -7.16
C THR A 107 -0.76 -0.74 -8.51
N SER A 108 -2.02 -0.39 -8.75
CA SER A 108 -2.44 0.32 -9.97
C SER A 108 -1.82 1.71 -10.11
N GLY A 109 -1.64 2.44 -9.00
CA GLY A 109 -0.90 3.69 -8.95
C GLY A 109 0.60 3.52 -9.23
N SER A 110 1.21 2.45 -8.70
CA SER A 110 2.59 2.08 -8.97
C SER A 110 2.83 1.75 -10.45
N LEU A 111 1.92 1.00 -11.09
CA LEU A 111 1.97 0.73 -12.53
C LEU A 111 1.91 2.02 -13.37
N SER A 112 1.11 3.00 -12.94
CA SER A 112 1.06 4.31 -13.61
C SER A 112 2.41 5.05 -13.49
N SER A 113 3.05 4.96 -12.32
CA SER A 113 4.38 5.55 -12.08
C SER A 113 5.47 4.87 -12.92
N MET A 114 5.40 3.55 -13.08
CA MET A 114 6.31 2.78 -13.93
C MET A 114 6.20 3.17 -15.40
N LYS A 115 4.99 3.43 -15.89
CA LYS A 115 4.79 3.93 -17.27
C LYS A 115 5.49 5.27 -17.50
N VAL A 116 5.38 6.21 -16.54
CA VAL A 116 6.08 7.49 -16.59
C VAL A 116 7.60 7.29 -16.66
N LEU A 117 8.15 6.41 -15.83
CA LEU A 117 9.59 6.12 -15.84
C LEU A 117 10.04 5.47 -17.16
N ASN A 118 9.23 4.58 -17.73
CA ASN A 118 9.54 3.94 -19.00
C ASN A 118 9.54 4.95 -20.16
N ILE A 119 8.58 5.88 -20.20
CA ILE A 119 8.59 6.99 -21.16
C ILE A 119 9.84 7.86 -20.95
N GLY A 120 10.16 8.19 -19.70
CA GLY A 120 11.37 8.96 -19.38
C GLY A 120 12.66 8.30 -19.87
N ARG A 121 12.76 6.97 -19.75
CA ARG A 121 13.90 6.20 -20.27
C ARG A 121 13.93 6.17 -21.80
N SER A 122 12.78 6.05 -22.47
CA SER A 122 12.74 6.01 -23.94
C SER A 122 13.13 7.34 -24.59
N LEU A 123 13.05 8.46 -23.86
CA LEU A 123 13.44 9.78 -24.37
C LEU A 123 14.95 9.97 -24.51
N ALA A 124 15.78 9.15 -23.83
CA ALA A 124 17.26 9.24 -23.90
C ALA A 124 17.84 10.67 -23.76
N GLY A 125 17.20 11.53 -22.97
CA GLY A 125 17.61 12.93 -22.76
C GLY A 125 17.01 13.95 -23.74
N GLN A 126 16.22 13.50 -24.72
CA GLN A 126 15.45 14.38 -25.59
C GLN A 126 14.21 14.93 -24.86
N PRO A 127 13.75 16.15 -25.20
CA PRO A 127 12.50 16.67 -24.66
C PRO A 127 11.31 15.82 -25.16
N PRO A 128 10.30 15.55 -24.30
CA PRO A 128 9.10 14.84 -24.73
C PRO A 128 8.32 15.63 -25.77
N SER A 129 7.66 14.92 -26.71
CA SER A 129 6.66 15.53 -27.59
C SER A 129 5.49 16.08 -26.78
N ALA A 130 4.68 16.98 -27.37
CA ALA A 130 3.51 17.54 -26.69
C ALA A 130 2.52 16.44 -26.22
N GLU A 131 2.35 15.40 -27.03
CA GLU A 131 1.52 14.24 -26.70
C GLU A 131 2.11 13.43 -25.54
N GLN A 132 3.42 13.13 -25.57
CA GLN A 132 4.11 12.43 -24.49
C GLN A 132 4.08 13.22 -23.18
N ALA A 133 4.22 14.54 -23.25
CA ALA A 133 4.11 15.41 -22.08
C ALA A 133 2.71 15.38 -21.46
N ALA A 134 1.66 15.37 -22.29
CA ALA A 134 0.28 15.22 -21.83
C ALA A 134 0.05 13.85 -21.15
N ASP A 135 0.55 12.76 -21.77
CA ASP A 135 0.45 11.41 -21.22
C ASP A 135 1.18 11.27 -19.89
N ILE A 136 2.40 11.78 -19.79
CA ILE A 136 3.17 11.82 -18.53
C ILE A 136 2.36 12.54 -17.45
N GLY A 137 1.81 13.72 -17.77
CA GLY A 137 1.01 14.50 -16.82
C GLY A 137 -0.24 13.77 -16.35
N ALA A 138 -0.96 13.10 -17.26
CA ALA A 138 -2.15 12.31 -16.91
C ALA A 138 -1.79 11.11 -16.03
N LEU A 139 -0.73 10.37 -16.37
CA LEU A 139 -0.25 9.23 -15.59
C LEU A 139 0.24 9.63 -14.20
N GLN A 140 0.95 10.75 -14.07
CA GLN A 140 1.40 11.29 -12.78
C GLN A 140 0.21 11.67 -11.89
N LYS A 141 -0.79 12.37 -12.42
CA LYS A 141 -2.02 12.72 -11.68
C LYS A 141 -2.75 11.46 -11.22
N ARG A 142 -2.91 10.48 -12.10
CA ARG A 142 -3.52 9.19 -11.77
C ARG A 142 -2.73 8.46 -10.69
N ALA A 143 -1.41 8.39 -10.82
CA ALA A 143 -0.55 7.75 -9.83
C ALA A 143 -0.74 8.38 -8.44
N MET A 144 -0.65 9.70 -8.33
CA MET A 144 -0.82 10.43 -7.06
C MET A 144 -2.20 10.24 -6.44
N LEU A 145 -3.25 10.22 -7.25
CA LEU A 145 -4.61 10.01 -6.75
C LEU A 145 -4.76 8.60 -6.17
N LEU A 146 -4.37 7.58 -6.95
CA LEU A 146 -4.53 6.18 -6.54
C LEU A 146 -3.69 5.85 -5.31
N THR A 147 -2.47 6.36 -5.20
CA THR A 147 -1.62 6.11 -4.02
C THR A 147 -2.17 6.76 -2.75
N LYS A 148 -2.80 7.95 -2.85
CA LYS A 148 -3.51 8.57 -1.72
C LYS A 148 -4.73 7.78 -1.30
N ILE A 149 -5.56 7.35 -2.25
CA ILE A 149 -6.73 6.51 -1.97
C ILE A 149 -6.28 5.21 -1.30
N ALA A 150 -5.25 4.56 -1.85
CA ALA A 150 -4.66 3.35 -1.27
C ALA A 150 -4.17 3.57 0.16
N ALA A 151 -3.43 4.64 0.41
CA ALA A 151 -2.92 4.99 1.74
C ALA A 151 -4.06 5.19 2.74
N LEU A 152 -5.13 5.90 2.36
CA LEU A 152 -6.30 6.11 3.22
C LEU A 152 -7.04 4.79 3.51
N LEU A 153 -7.17 3.91 2.52
CA LEU A 153 -7.79 2.60 2.72
C LEU A 153 -6.99 1.73 3.69
N VAL A 154 -5.66 1.66 3.55
CA VAL A 154 -4.86 0.84 4.48
C VAL A 154 -4.79 1.47 5.88
N VAL A 155 -4.93 2.78 6.02
CA VAL A 155 -5.15 3.44 7.32
C VAL A 155 -6.50 3.04 7.90
N ALA A 156 -7.57 3.07 7.10
CA ALA A 156 -8.89 2.63 7.53
C ALA A 156 -8.87 1.15 7.99
N ALA A 157 -8.10 0.29 7.30
CA ALA A 157 -7.89 -1.10 7.71
C ALA A 157 -7.28 -1.21 9.11
N VAL A 158 -6.25 -0.41 9.41
CA VAL A 158 -5.64 -0.37 10.75
C VAL A 158 -6.64 0.12 11.79
N VAL A 159 -7.39 1.18 11.50
CA VAL A 159 -8.38 1.74 12.42
C VAL A 159 -9.45 0.70 12.75
N THR A 160 -10.04 0.04 11.75
CA THR A 160 -11.07 -0.98 12.00
C THR A 160 -10.54 -2.16 12.82
N MET A 161 -9.32 -2.64 12.51
CA MET A 161 -8.72 -3.76 13.25
C MET A 161 -8.31 -3.38 14.68
N ALA A 162 -7.89 -2.12 14.91
CA ALA A 162 -7.62 -1.62 16.25
C ALA A 162 -8.92 -1.53 17.06
N LEU A 163 -10.00 -1.02 16.48
CA LEU A 163 -11.30 -0.94 17.14
C LEU A 163 -11.90 -2.31 17.45
N ALA A 164 -11.61 -3.34 16.63
CA ALA A 164 -12.02 -4.72 16.90
C ALA A 164 -11.55 -5.24 18.26
N GLN A 165 -10.50 -4.67 18.86
CA GLN A 165 -10.00 -5.07 20.18
C GLN A 165 -10.93 -4.66 21.33
N HIS A 166 -11.93 -3.81 21.05
CA HIS A 166 -12.81 -3.23 22.06
C HIS A 166 -14.27 -3.68 21.92
N VAL A 167 -14.59 -4.54 20.95
CA VAL A 167 -15.95 -4.98 20.62
C VAL A 167 -16.07 -6.47 20.39
#